data_AF-A0A7W0WLU8-F1
#
_entry.id   AF-A0A7W0WLU8-F1
#
_cell.length_a   1.000
_cell.length_b   1.000
_cell.length_c   1.000
_cell.angle_alpha   90.00
_cell.angle_beta   90.00
_cell.angle_gamma   90.00
#
_symmetry.space_group_name_H-M   'P 1'
#
loop_
_entity.id
_entity.type
_entity.pdbx_description
1 polymer ?
#
loop_
_entity_poly.entity_id
_entity_poly.type
_entity_poly.pdbx_seq_one_letter_code
_entity_poly.pdbx_strand_id
1 'polypeptide(L)'
;MNRRIVTWLVLLVLASCRSYDYQSKVTDQDGLTPPDQFARYGTEQAQAVAIAREYGRAGEGESAEALATQADKAMTYARTLPDVADIDADPLGHRLTIRFKSGWRTAVAPIDDGESGAETPGVKPAAPGKR
;
A
#
# COMPACT_ATOMS: atom_id res chain seq x y z
N MET A 1 -16.73 45.25 -15.26
CA MET A 1 -15.30 44.90 -15.21
C MET A 1 -14.95 43.98 -14.03
N ASN A 2 -15.60 44.13 -12.88
CA ASN A 2 -15.29 43.38 -11.64
C ASN A 2 -15.55 41.86 -11.70
N ARG A 3 -16.55 41.36 -12.45
CA ARG A 3 -16.82 39.91 -12.52
C ARG A 3 -15.66 39.10 -13.10
N ARG A 4 -14.95 39.63 -14.10
CA ARG A 4 -13.80 38.93 -14.71
C ARG A 4 -12.63 38.82 -13.73
N ILE A 5 -12.36 39.88 -12.98
CA ILE A 5 -11.29 39.91 -11.96
C ILE A 5 -11.58 38.91 -10.84
N VAL A 6 -12.84 38.82 -10.40
CA VAL A 6 -13.27 37.84 -9.39
C VAL A 6 -13.10 36.40 -9.91
N THR A 7 -13.47 36.11 -11.16
CA THR A 7 -13.27 34.78 -11.75
C THR A 7 -11.78 34.41 -11.84
N TRP A 8 -10.91 35.35 -12.23
CA TRP A 8 -9.46 35.13 -12.27
C TRP A 8 -8.86 34.90 -10.88
N LEU A 9 -9.31 35.64 -9.86
CA LEU A 9 -8.89 35.43 -8.47
C LEU A 9 -9.32 34.08 -7.93
N VAL A 10 -10.55 33.63 -8.22
CA VAL A 10 -11.04 32.31 -7.79
C VAL A 10 -10.23 31.18 -8.44
N LEU A 11 -9.90 31.29 -9.74
CA LEU A 11 -9.07 30.31 -10.43
C LEU A 11 -7.63 30.26 -9.88
N LEU A 12 -7.04 31.42 -9.55
CA LEU A 12 -5.72 31.49 -8.91
C LEU A 12 -5.70 30.87 -7.51
N VAL A 13 -6.77 31.06 -6.73
CA VAL A 13 -6.92 30.43 -5.41
C VAL A 13 -7.05 28.90 -5.55
N LEU A 14 -7.85 28.41 -6.50
CA LEU A 14 -7.98 26.96 -6.75
C LEU A 14 -6.69 26.32 -7.27
N ALA A 15 -5.90 27.02 -8.09
CA ALA A 15 -4.59 26.55 -8.55
C ALA A 15 -3.50 26.62 -7.46
N SER A 16 -3.72 27.42 -6.39
CA SER A 16 -2.81 27.51 -5.24
C SER A 16 -2.98 26.37 -4.24
N CYS A 17 -4.05 25.56 -4.37
CA CYS A 17 -4.14 24.26 -3.73
C CYS A 17 -3.08 23.34 -4.37
N ARG A 18 -1.88 23.33 -3.79
CA ARG A 18 -0.82 22.38 -4.14
C ARG A 18 -1.38 20.97 -3.96
N SER A 19 -1.46 20.20 -5.03
CA SER A 19 -1.69 18.77 -4.91
C SER A 19 -0.44 18.17 -4.28
N TYR A 20 -0.57 17.74 -3.03
CA TYR A 20 0.46 17.00 -2.32
C TYR A 20 0.28 15.52 -2.63
N ASP A 21 0.62 15.13 -3.86
CA ASP A 21 0.74 13.71 -4.22
C ASP A 21 2.02 13.14 -3.62
N TYR A 22 1.91 12.67 -2.37
CA TYR A 22 2.97 11.92 -1.70
C TYR A 22 2.99 10.46 -2.12
N GLN A 23 1.89 9.94 -2.67
CA GLN A 23 1.73 8.55 -3.02
C GLN A 23 2.80 8.12 -4.03
N SER A 24 2.94 8.88 -5.12
CA SER A 24 3.94 8.61 -6.16
C SER A 24 5.40 8.71 -5.69
N LYS A 25 5.67 9.19 -4.47
CA LYS A 25 7.02 9.21 -3.88
C LYS A 25 7.29 8.10 -2.89
N VAL A 26 6.24 7.50 -2.32
CA VAL A 26 6.36 6.49 -1.27
C VAL A 26 6.07 5.09 -1.83
N THR A 27 5.36 4.97 -2.95
CA THR A 27 5.00 3.68 -3.56
C THR A 27 5.75 3.36 -4.84
N ASP A 28 6.50 4.32 -5.39
CA ASP A 28 7.29 4.12 -6.60
C ASP A 28 8.31 2.97 -6.41
N GLN A 29 8.23 1.98 -7.28
CA GLN A 29 9.12 0.81 -7.27
C GLN A 29 10.33 0.99 -8.20
N ASP A 30 10.41 2.10 -8.94
CA ASP A 30 11.52 2.36 -9.85
C ASP A 30 12.86 2.43 -9.10
N GLY A 31 13.83 1.65 -9.58
CA GLY A 31 15.16 1.55 -8.98
C GLY A 31 15.25 0.62 -7.76
N LEU A 32 14.14 0.02 -7.32
CA LEU A 32 14.15 -1.05 -6.32
C LEU A 32 14.40 -2.43 -6.97
N THR A 33 14.70 -3.42 -6.14
CA THR A 33 14.73 -4.81 -6.61
C THR A 33 13.32 -5.21 -7.05
N PRO A 34 13.13 -5.85 -8.23
CA PRO A 34 11.82 -6.30 -8.68
C PRO A 34 11.10 -7.13 -7.60
N PRO A 35 9.78 -6.94 -7.39
CA PRO A 35 9.04 -7.60 -6.31
C PRO A 35 9.20 -9.12 -6.32
N ASP A 36 9.06 -9.73 -7.49
CA ASP A 36 9.25 -11.17 -7.70
C ASP A 36 10.67 -11.65 -7.39
N GLN A 37 11.67 -10.83 -7.68
CA GLN A 37 13.06 -11.16 -7.37
C GLN A 37 13.29 -11.11 -5.86
N PHE A 38 12.77 -10.09 -5.18
CA PHE A 38 12.86 -9.98 -3.72
C PHE A 38 12.09 -11.11 -3.01
N ALA A 39 10.90 -11.47 -3.50
CA ALA A 39 10.08 -12.56 -2.97
C ALA A 39 10.83 -13.90 -2.92
N ARG A 40 11.73 -14.15 -3.88
CA ARG A 40 12.52 -15.39 -3.96
C ARG A 40 13.60 -15.50 -2.88
N TYR A 41 13.91 -14.44 -2.14
CA TYR A 41 14.94 -14.47 -1.10
C TYR A 41 14.52 -15.25 0.16
N GLY A 42 13.21 -15.46 0.37
CA GLY A 42 12.72 -16.26 1.48
C GLY A 42 11.21 -16.15 1.67
N THR A 43 10.67 -17.03 2.52
CA THR A 43 9.22 -17.12 2.78
C THR A 43 8.64 -15.81 3.32
N GLU A 44 9.34 -15.14 4.24
CA GLU A 44 8.85 -13.88 4.82
C GLU A 44 8.94 -12.74 3.80
N GLN A 45 9.95 -12.75 2.93
CA GLN A 45 10.07 -11.77 1.83
C GLN A 45 8.94 -11.95 0.82
N ALA A 46 8.62 -13.20 0.48
CA ALA A 46 7.46 -13.51 -0.35
C ALA A 46 6.15 -13.02 0.29
N GLN A 47 5.95 -13.24 1.59
CA GLN A 47 4.78 -12.74 2.30
C GLN A 47 4.71 -11.21 2.35
N ALA A 48 5.85 -10.53 2.55
CA ALA A 48 5.92 -9.07 2.53
C ALA A 48 5.48 -8.50 1.17
N VAL A 49 5.97 -9.09 0.06
CA VAL A 49 5.57 -8.71 -1.30
C VAL A 49 4.08 -8.98 -1.54
N ALA A 50 3.58 -10.13 -1.10
CA ALA A 50 2.17 -10.45 -1.26
C ALA A 50 1.24 -9.49 -0.52
N ILE A 51 1.61 -9.10 0.72
CA ILE A 51 0.87 -8.09 1.48
C ILE A 51 0.91 -6.74 0.76
N ALA A 52 2.07 -6.35 0.23
CA ALA A 52 2.25 -5.11 -0.51
C ALA A 52 1.38 -5.05 -1.78
N ARG A 53 1.27 -6.16 -2.52
CA ARG A 53 0.39 -6.31 -3.69
C ARG A 53 -1.08 -6.22 -3.33
N GLU A 54 -1.52 -6.92 -2.29
CA GLU A 54 -2.89 -6.80 -1.79
C GLU A 54 -3.20 -5.38 -1.30
N TYR A 55 -2.19 -4.69 -0.76
CA TYR A 55 -2.33 -3.29 -0.38
C TYR A 55 -2.49 -2.37 -1.60
N GLY A 56 -1.72 -2.55 -2.67
CA GLY A 56 -1.91 -1.83 -3.93
C GLY A 56 -3.28 -2.08 -4.56
N ARG A 57 -3.67 -3.35 -4.66
CA ARG A 57 -4.91 -3.79 -5.29
C ARG A 57 -6.18 -3.30 -4.59
N ALA A 58 -6.12 -3.08 -3.28
CA ALA A 58 -7.24 -2.61 -2.48
C ALA A 58 -7.53 -1.10 -2.62
N GLY A 59 -6.77 -0.37 -3.44
CA GLY A 59 -6.91 1.08 -3.62
C GLY A 59 -8.27 1.48 -4.20
N GLU A 60 -9.05 2.27 -3.46
CA GLU A 60 -10.39 2.73 -3.85
C GLU A 60 -10.53 4.26 -3.86
N GLY A 61 -9.41 5.00 -3.74
CA GLY A 61 -9.37 6.47 -3.78
C GLY A 61 -8.45 7.08 -2.73
N GLU A 62 -8.40 8.42 -2.67
CA GLU A 62 -7.47 9.18 -1.83
C GLU A 62 -8.08 9.74 -0.53
N SER A 63 -9.38 9.50 -0.28
CA SER A 63 -10.00 9.97 0.97
C SER A 63 -9.44 9.19 2.15
N ALA A 64 -9.37 9.82 3.34
CA ALA A 64 -8.87 9.16 4.54
C ALA A 64 -9.61 7.83 4.84
N GLU A 65 -10.92 7.78 4.55
CA GLU A 65 -11.75 6.58 4.68
C GLU A 65 -11.40 5.50 3.64
N ALA A 66 -11.14 5.89 2.39
CA ALA A 66 -10.69 4.96 1.35
C ALA A 66 -9.31 4.38 1.68
N LEU A 67 -8.38 5.21 2.16
CA LEU A 67 -7.04 4.77 2.58
C LEU A 67 -7.10 3.82 3.79
N ALA A 68 -7.96 4.11 4.76
CA ALA A 68 -8.18 3.22 5.90
C ALA A 68 -8.76 1.87 5.44
N THR A 69 -9.77 1.89 4.55
CA THR A 69 -10.38 0.67 3.98
C THR A 69 -9.37 -0.15 3.19
N GLN A 70 -8.51 0.51 2.40
CA GLN A 70 -7.42 -0.11 1.65
C GLN A 70 -6.44 -0.82 2.60
N ALA A 71 -6.02 -0.14 3.67
CA ALA A 71 -5.13 -0.71 4.68
C ALA A 71 -5.77 -1.89 5.42
N ASP A 72 -7.05 -1.78 5.83
CA ASP A 72 -7.78 -2.84 6.52
C ASP A 72 -7.90 -4.13 5.70
N LYS A 73 -8.15 -4.00 4.39
CA LYS A 73 -8.19 -5.15 3.47
C LYS A 73 -6.84 -5.86 3.41
N ALA A 74 -5.75 -5.11 3.27
CA ALA A 74 -4.39 -5.65 3.24
C ALA A 74 -3.99 -6.29 4.59
N MET A 75 -4.35 -5.67 5.72
CA MET A 75 -4.13 -6.25 7.04
C MET A 75 -4.93 -7.53 7.26
N THR A 76 -6.16 -7.59 6.75
CA THR A 76 -6.99 -8.80 6.79
C THR A 76 -6.32 -9.93 6.02
N TYR A 77 -5.82 -9.65 4.82
CA TYR A 77 -5.02 -10.62 4.07
C TYR A 77 -3.76 -11.04 4.83
N ALA A 78 -2.98 -10.09 5.36
CA ALA A 78 -1.74 -10.37 6.09
C ALA A 78 -1.96 -11.34 7.26
N ARG A 79 -3.07 -11.20 7.99
CA ARG A 79 -3.43 -12.09 9.11
C ARG A 79 -3.72 -13.54 8.70
N THR A 80 -3.90 -13.82 7.41
CA THR A 80 -4.05 -15.19 6.89
C THR A 80 -2.72 -15.88 6.62
N LEU A 81 -1.62 -15.13 6.60
CA LEU A 81 -0.29 -15.64 6.27
C LEU A 81 0.38 -16.26 7.50
N PRO A 82 1.07 -17.39 7.34
CA PRO A 82 1.50 -18.20 8.47
C PRO A 82 2.63 -17.59 9.29
N ASP A 83 3.47 -16.72 8.72
CA ASP A 83 4.66 -16.19 9.40
C ASP A 83 4.45 -14.78 9.94
N VAL A 84 3.31 -14.14 9.65
CA VAL A 84 2.94 -12.85 10.23
C VAL A 84 2.60 -13.03 11.71
N ALA A 85 3.26 -12.26 12.58
CA ALA A 85 3.03 -12.24 14.02
C ALA A 85 2.19 -11.03 14.44
N ASP A 86 2.44 -9.88 13.83
CA ASP A 86 1.74 -8.62 14.12
C ASP A 86 1.77 -7.71 12.88
N ILE A 87 0.79 -6.82 12.76
CA ILE A 87 0.71 -5.85 11.67
C ILE A 87 -0.01 -4.58 12.12
N ASP A 88 0.54 -3.44 11.73
CA ASP A 88 0.03 -2.09 12.01
C ASP A 88 -0.04 -1.27 10.72
N ALA A 89 -1.02 -0.36 10.64
CA ALA A 89 -1.25 0.46 9.47
C ALA A 89 -1.01 1.95 9.74
N ASP A 90 -0.38 2.60 8.77
CA ASP A 90 -0.24 4.04 8.64
C ASP A 90 -0.86 4.46 7.29
N PRO A 91 -2.20 4.60 7.22
CA PRO A 91 -2.89 4.83 5.95
C PRO A 91 -2.52 6.15 5.29
N LEU A 92 -2.22 7.19 6.08
CA LEU A 92 -1.79 8.50 5.56
C LEU A 92 -0.36 8.47 5.02
N GLY A 93 0.49 7.60 5.59
CA GLY A 93 1.83 7.33 5.08
C GLY A 93 1.90 6.26 4.00
N HIS A 94 0.76 5.73 3.54
CA HIS A 94 0.66 4.63 2.59
C HIS A 94 1.57 3.46 2.92
N ARG A 95 1.53 3.03 4.19
CA ARG A 95 2.49 2.06 4.70
C ARG A 95 1.86 1.12 5.70
N LEU A 96 2.25 -0.14 5.63
CA LEU A 96 2.00 -1.14 6.66
C LEU A 96 3.33 -1.53 7.31
N THR A 97 3.32 -1.75 8.62
CA THR A 97 4.47 -2.31 9.33
C THR A 97 4.15 -3.72 9.76
N ILE A 98 4.92 -4.68 9.27
CA ILE A 98 4.73 -6.10 9.55
C ILE A 98 5.83 -6.55 10.52
N ARG A 99 5.45 -7.34 11.52
CA ARG A 99 6.39 -8.13 12.32
C ARG A 99 6.14 -9.60 12.03
N PHE A 100 7.18 -10.30 11.61
CA PHE A 100 7.16 -11.74 11.39
C PHE A 100 7.55 -12.51 12.66
N LYS A 101 7.21 -13.80 12.69
CA LYS A 101 7.53 -14.72 13.79
C LYS A 101 9.03 -14.93 13.99
N SER A 102 9.86 -14.71 12.97
CA SER A 102 11.33 -14.67 13.09
C SER A 102 11.83 -13.51 13.95
N GLY A 103 10.99 -12.49 14.20
CA GLY A 103 11.38 -11.22 14.78
C GLY A 103 11.75 -10.16 13.73
N TRP A 104 11.79 -10.50 12.44
CA TRP A 104 11.99 -9.52 11.38
C TRP A 104 10.82 -8.53 11.34
N ARG A 105 11.15 -7.24 11.36
CA ARG A 105 10.19 -6.14 11.23
C ARG A 105 10.50 -5.36 9.96
N THR A 106 9.50 -5.19 9.11
CA THR A 106 9.64 -4.47 7.85
C THR A 106 8.45 -3.57 7.60
N ALA A 107 8.68 -2.49 6.86
CA ALA A 107 7.62 -1.64 6.35
C ALA A 107 7.41 -1.96 4.88
N VAL A 108 6.15 -2.05 4.46
CA VAL A 108 5.76 -2.25 3.07
C VAL A 108 4.88 -1.12 2.61
N ALA A 109 5.15 -0.63 1.40
CA ALA A 109 4.29 0.28 0.66
C ALA A 109 3.41 -0.52 -0.31
N PRO A 110 2.29 0.04 -0.79
CA PRO A 110 1.52 -0.53 -1.89
C PRO A 110 2.40 -0.84 -3.11
N ILE A 111 2.25 -2.03 -3.67
CA ILE A 111 2.79 -2.40 -4.99
C ILE A 111 1.60 -2.54 -5.94
N ASP A 112 1.60 -1.75 -7.01
CA ASP A 112 0.58 -1.76 -8.05
C ASP A 112 1.19 -2.29 -9.36
N ASP A 113 1.57 -3.57 -9.36
CA ASP A 113 2.13 -4.29 -10.52
C ASP A 113 1.08 -5.13 -11.26
N GLY A 114 -0.19 -5.04 -10.85
CA GLY A 114 -1.31 -5.79 -11.41
C GLY A 114 -1.44 -7.23 -10.92
N GLU A 115 -0.53 -7.71 -10.07
CA GLU A 115 -0.57 -9.06 -9.50
C GLU A 115 -1.25 -9.09 -8.13
N SER A 116 -1.94 -10.19 -7.81
CA SER A 116 -2.45 -10.42 -6.46
C SER A 116 -1.37 -10.97 -5.53
N GLY A 117 -1.61 -10.89 -4.21
CA GLY A 117 -0.69 -11.47 -3.24
C GLY A 117 -0.53 -12.98 -3.42
N ALA A 118 -1.58 -13.67 -3.85
CA ALA A 118 -1.57 -15.11 -4.10
C ALA A 118 -0.69 -15.53 -5.30
N GLU A 119 -0.43 -14.61 -6.22
CA GLU A 119 0.44 -14.85 -7.38
C GLU A 119 1.93 -14.67 -7.06
N THR A 120 2.24 -14.19 -5.85
CA THR A 120 3.62 -13.93 -5.42
C THR A 120 4.44 -15.22 -5.32
N PRO A 121 5.62 -15.30 -5.98
CA PRO A 121 6.49 -16.47 -5.91
C PRO A 121 6.88 -16.82 -4.46
N GLY A 122 6.71 -18.09 -4.07
CA GLY A 122 7.12 -18.58 -2.76
C GLY A 122 6.12 -18.35 -1.62
N VAL A 123 4.96 -17.72 -1.89
CA VAL A 123 3.88 -17.60 -0.91
C VAL A 123 3.08 -18.90 -0.84
N LYS A 124 2.99 -19.46 0.36
CA LYS A 124 2.07 -20.58 0.64
C LYS A 124 0.62 -20.07 0.62
N PRO A 125 -0.35 -20.90 0.22
CA PRO A 125 -1.75 -20.51 0.23
C PRO A 125 -2.16 -19.94 1.59
N ALA A 126 -2.81 -18.77 1.57
CA ALA A 126 -3.45 -18.17 2.74
C ALA A 126 -4.38 -19.19 3.39
N ALA A 127 -4.28 -19.36 4.71
CA ALA A 127 -5.26 -20.17 5.44
C ALA A 127 -6.63 -19.48 5.35
N PRO A 128 -7.75 -20.21 5.22
CA PRO A 128 -9.07 -19.59 5.26
C PRO A 128 -9.22 -18.84 6.59
N GLY A 129 -9.37 -17.52 6.52
CA GLY A 129 -9.49 -16.67 7.70
C GLY A 129 -10.63 -17.14 8.60
N LYS A 130 -10.35 -17.30 9.89
CA LYS A 130 -11.41 -17.51 10.88
C LYS A 130 -12.24 -16.22 10.95
N ARG A 131 -13.48 -16.29 10.48
CA ARG A 131 -14.51 -15.27 10.70
C ARG A 131 -14.80 -15.10 12.18
#